data_AF-A0ABD1G9Y3-F1
#
_entry.id   AF-A0ABD1G9Y3-F1
#
_cell.length_a   1.000
_cell.length_b   1.000
_cell.length_c   1.000
_cell.angle_alpha   90.00
_cell.angle_beta   90.00
_cell.angle_gamma   90.00
#
_symmetry.space_group_name_H-M   'P 1'
#
loop_
_entity.id
_entity.type
_entity.pdbx_description
1 polymer ?
#
loop_
_entity_poly.entity_id
_entity_poly.type
_entity_poly.pdbx_seq_one_letter_code
_entity_poly.pdbx_strand_id
1 'polypeptide(L)'
;MEKQILDYVLVPLGLLVMLSYHLWLLRQVLRRPSTTVIGINAAIRRAWVGAMMADTAKNGILAVQTLRNNIMASTVLASTAIMLSSIIAVLMSSSGGEFSAKFLSILVCFLAAFMLNVQSIRYYSHASMLINVPAGDLKTAEYVCRTVNKGSYFWSVGLHSFYVSFPLFLWIFGAVPMFVSSLALVFLLYFLDVAADLATVFATSAPQDLDYSVAVAV
;
A
#
# COMPACT_ATOMS: atom_id res chain seq x y z
N MET A 1 -10.63 21.63 -32.16
CA MET A 1 -10.23 22.42 -30.98
C MET A 1 -10.86 21.90 -29.69
N GLU A 2 -12.15 21.55 -29.65
CA GLU A 2 -12.81 21.09 -28.42
C GLU A 2 -12.21 19.81 -27.78
N LYS A 3 -11.86 18.79 -28.57
CA LYS A 3 -11.21 17.56 -28.04
C LYS A 3 -9.84 17.84 -27.39
N GLN A 4 -9.05 18.77 -27.93
CA GLN A 4 -7.75 19.14 -27.35
C GLN A 4 -7.93 19.91 -26.04
N ILE A 5 -8.87 20.85 -25.97
CA ILE A 5 -9.16 21.59 -24.73
C ILE A 5 -9.69 20.62 -23.65
N LEU A 6 -10.54 19.67 -24.04
CA LEU A 6 -11.08 18.65 -23.15
C LEU A 6 -9.96 17.76 -22.57
N ASP A 7 -9.04 17.28 -23.41
CA ASP A 7 -7.88 16.49 -22.96
C ASP A 7 -6.95 17.32 -22.06
N TYR A 8 -6.72 18.60 -22.38
CA TYR A 8 -5.89 19.51 -21.57
C TYR A 8 -6.48 19.84 -20.19
N VAL A 9 -7.80 19.72 -20.01
CA VAL A 9 -8.46 19.98 -18.72
C VAL A 9 -8.73 18.70 -17.95
N LEU A 10 -9.23 17.64 -18.60
CA LEU A 10 -9.59 16.39 -17.91
C LEU A 10 -8.38 15.63 -17.38
N VAL A 11 -7.25 15.63 -18.09
CA VAL A 11 -6.05 14.91 -17.68
C VAL A 11 -5.47 15.50 -16.38
N PRO A 12 -5.14 16.80 -16.28
CA PRO A 12 -4.64 17.37 -15.04
C PRO A 12 -5.69 17.34 -13.93
N LEU A 13 -6.99 17.46 -14.25
CA LEU A 13 -8.06 17.33 -13.25
C LEU A 13 -8.11 15.90 -12.68
N GLY A 14 -8.04 14.87 -13.53
CA GLY A 14 -8.02 13.46 -13.10
C GLY A 14 -6.78 13.14 -12.27
N LEU A 15 -5.61 13.67 -12.64
CA LEU A 15 -4.38 13.55 -11.86
C LEU A 15 -4.49 14.32 -10.53
N LEU A 16 -5.10 15.51 -10.51
CA LEU A 16 -5.35 16.28 -9.29
C LEU A 16 -6.29 15.54 -8.33
N VAL A 17 -7.35 14.92 -8.84
CA VAL A 17 -8.27 14.10 -8.03
C VAL A 17 -7.52 12.90 -7.42
N MET A 18 -6.66 12.24 -8.20
CA MET A 18 -5.80 11.17 -7.69
C MET A 18 -4.81 11.66 -6.63
N LEU A 19 -4.10 12.75 -6.90
CA LEU A 19 -3.12 13.34 -5.97
C LEU A 19 -3.78 13.81 -4.69
N SER A 20 -4.93 14.49 -4.79
CA SER A 20 -5.68 14.98 -3.64
C SER A 20 -6.26 13.85 -2.80
N TYR A 21 -6.73 12.75 -3.41
CA TYR A 21 -7.12 11.55 -2.68
C TYR A 21 -5.94 10.95 -1.91
N HIS A 22 -4.79 10.76 -2.55
CA HIS A 22 -3.61 10.17 -1.89
C HIS A 22 -3.03 11.11 -0.82
N LEU A 23 -3.07 12.43 -1.03
CA LEU A 23 -2.70 13.41 0.01
C LEU A 23 -3.69 13.42 1.17
N TRP A 24 -4.99 13.28 0.89
CA TRP A 24 -6.02 13.19 1.92
C TRP A 24 -5.88 11.90 2.71
N LEU A 25 -5.68 10.76 2.05
CA LEU A 25 -5.42 9.46 2.68
C LEU A 25 -4.15 9.52 3.54
N LEU A 26 -3.05 10.05 3.00
CA LEU A 26 -1.81 10.23 3.76
C LEU A 26 -2.03 11.14 4.97
N ARG A 27 -2.76 12.26 4.79
CA ARG A 27 -3.09 13.18 5.88
C ARG A 27 -4.01 12.53 6.91
N GLN A 28 -4.94 11.67 6.50
CA GLN A 28 -5.86 10.98 7.40
C GLN A 28 -5.15 9.87 8.17
N VAL A 29 -4.27 9.10 7.52
CA VAL A 29 -3.39 8.12 8.18
C VAL A 29 -2.48 8.79 9.20
N LEU A 30 -1.94 9.98 8.89
CA LEU A 30 -1.05 10.73 9.80
C LEU A 30 -1.79 11.47 10.93
N ARG A 31 -3.02 11.97 10.70
CA ARG A 31 -3.73 12.81 11.67
C ARG A 31 -4.83 12.07 12.45
N ARG A 32 -5.36 10.97 11.91
CA ARG A 32 -6.46 10.18 12.50
C ARG A 32 -6.26 8.69 12.22
N PRO A 33 -5.21 8.05 12.79
CA PRO A 33 -4.94 6.64 12.56
C PRO A 33 -6.09 5.73 13.01
N SER A 34 -6.85 6.10 14.04
CA SER A 34 -7.98 5.31 14.57
C SER A 34 -9.21 5.22 13.68
N THR A 35 -9.34 6.07 12.65
CA THR A 35 -10.49 6.07 11.74
C THR A 35 -10.18 5.42 10.38
N THR A 36 -8.97 4.88 10.20
CA THR A 36 -8.53 4.31 8.92
C THR A 36 -8.19 2.84 9.08
N VAL A 37 -8.53 2.01 8.08
CA VAL A 37 -8.17 0.59 8.07
C VAL A 37 -6.66 0.38 8.21
N ILE A 38 -5.85 1.28 7.64
CA ILE A 38 -4.38 1.24 7.75
C ILE A 38 -3.91 1.39 9.20
N GLY A 39 -4.46 2.36 9.94
CA GLY A 39 -4.07 2.60 11.33
C GLY A 39 -4.61 1.54 12.30
N ILE A 40 -5.84 1.06 12.09
CA ILE A 40 -6.38 -0.07 12.88
C ILE A 40 -5.55 -1.34 12.65
N ASN A 41 -5.22 -1.65 11.40
CA ASN A 41 -4.34 -2.78 11.08
C ASN A 41 -2.93 -2.63 11.69
N ALA A 42 -2.41 -1.41 11.81
CA ALA A 42 -1.14 -1.16 12.48
C ALA A 42 -1.22 -1.45 13.99
N ALA A 43 -2.33 -1.10 14.64
CA ALA A 43 -2.59 -1.42 16.05
C ALA A 43 -2.79 -2.93 16.28
N ILE A 44 -3.57 -3.60 15.41
CA ILE A 44 -3.74 -5.06 15.46
C ILE A 44 -2.40 -5.77 15.29
N ARG A 45 -1.56 -5.33 14.34
CA ARG A 45 -0.22 -5.89 14.16
C ARG A 45 0.69 -5.67 15.37
N ARG A 46 0.56 -4.54 16.07
CA ARG A 46 1.28 -4.28 17.32
C ARG A 46 0.90 -5.27 18.41
N ALA A 47 -0.40 -5.48 18.61
CA ALA A 47 -0.93 -6.47 19.55
C ALA A 47 -0.46 -7.89 19.18
N TRP A 48 -0.53 -8.23 17.89
CA TRP A 48 -0.09 -9.51 17.36
C TRP A 48 1.41 -9.75 17.58
N VAL A 49 2.28 -8.77 17.29
CA VAL A 49 3.73 -8.90 17.55
C VAL A 49 4.00 -9.14 19.03
N GLY A 50 3.32 -8.39 19.92
CA GLY A 50 3.42 -8.61 21.37
C GLY A 50 3.06 -10.04 21.78
N ALA A 51 1.95 -10.57 21.26
CA ALA A 51 1.51 -11.94 21.52
C ALA A 51 2.45 -13.01 20.94
N MET A 52 3.00 -12.79 19.75
CA MET A 52 3.95 -13.72 19.12
C MET A 52 5.29 -13.77 19.86
N MET A 53 5.75 -12.63 20.39
CA MET A 53 7.04 -12.54 21.09
C MET A 53 6.97 -12.90 22.59
N ALA A 54 5.76 -12.97 23.17
CA ALA A 54 5.57 -13.41 24.55
C ALA A 54 5.93 -14.90 24.77
N ASP A 55 5.72 -15.74 23.75
CA ASP A 55 6.10 -17.16 23.75
C ASP A 55 6.68 -17.53 22.38
N THR A 56 7.95 -17.15 22.17
CA THR A 56 8.64 -17.40 20.88
C THR A 56 8.86 -18.89 20.62
N ALA A 57 8.96 -19.73 21.66
CA ALA A 57 9.13 -21.17 21.52
C ALA A 57 7.90 -21.83 20.89
N LYS A 58 6.69 -21.37 21.26
CA LYS A 58 5.43 -21.88 20.71
C LYS A 58 5.00 -21.15 19.43
N ASN A 59 5.14 -19.83 19.39
CA ASN A 59 4.54 -18.98 18.36
C ASN A 59 5.51 -18.56 17.25
N GLY A 60 6.81 -18.79 17.40
CA GLY A 60 7.84 -18.33 16.45
C GLY A 60 7.63 -18.84 15.02
N ILE A 61 7.24 -20.12 14.87
CA ILE A 61 6.97 -20.71 13.55
C ILE A 61 5.79 -20.02 12.87
N LEU A 62 4.69 -19.80 13.61
CA LEU A 62 3.50 -19.11 13.10
C LEU A 62 3.83 -17.67 12.66
N ALA A 63 4.64 -16.97 13.44
CA ALA A 63 5.08 -15.61 13.14
C ALA A 63 5.91 -15.56 11.85
N VAL A 64 6.91 -16.43 11.71
CA VAL A 64 7.74 -16.53 10.49
C VAL A 64 6.90 -16.91 9.28
N GLN A 65 5.98 -17.86 9.43
CA GLN A 65 5.12 -18.29 8.33
C GLN A 65 4.19 -17.17 7.85
N THR A 66 3.64 -16.38 8.78
CA THR A 66 2.82 -15.22 8.45
C THR A 66 3.64 -14.16 7.68
N LEU A 67 4.86 -13.86 8.14
CA LEU A 67 5.75 -12.93 7.45
C LEU A 67 6.18 -13.44 6.07
N ARG A 68 6.42 -14.75 5.93
CA ARG A 68 6.69 -15.38 4.63
C ARG A 68 5.52 -15.26 3.66
N ASN A 69 4.28 -15.36 4.12
CA ASN A 69 3.11 -15.14 3.28
C ASN A 69 3.07 -13.71 2.75
N ASN A 70 3.37 -12.73 3.60
CA ASN A 70 3.45 -11.33 3.19
C ASN A 70 4.62 -11.05 2.23
N ILE A 71 5.75 -11.73 2.40
CA ILE A 71 6.87 -11.70 1.44
C ILE A 71 6.42 -12.27 0.10
N MET A 72 5.76 -13.43 0.09
CA MET A 72 5.25 -14.04 -1.14
C MET A 72 4.28 -13.11 -1.87
N ALA A 73 3.32 -12.50 -1.16
CA ALA A 73 2.39 -11.53 -1.73
C ALA A 73 3.12 -10.32 -2.34
N SER A 74 4.11 -9.76 -1.63
CA SER A 74 4.93 -8.65 -2.12
C SER A 74 5.75 -9.07 -3.36
N THR A 75 6.29 -10.30 -3.39
CA THR A 75 7.05 -10.83 -4.52
C THR A 75 6.17 -10.98 -5.76
N VAL A 76 4.95 -11.51 -5.62
CA VAL A 76 4.01 -11.61 -6.76
C VAL A 76 3.75 -10.23 -7.35
N LEU A 77 3.43 -9.23 -6.51
CA LEU A 77 3.23 -7.86 -6.96
C LEU A 77 4.50 -7.27 -7.61
N ALA A 78 5.68 -7.48 -7.02
CA ALA A 78 6.94 -7.01 -7.60
C ALA A 78 7.19 -7.62 -8.99
N SER A 79 7.01 -8.94 -9.13
CA SER A 79 7.18 -9.66 -10.40
C SER A 79 6.19 -9.19 -11.46
N THR A 80 4.92 -8.97 -11.09
CA THR A 80 3.93 -8.39 -12.00
C THR A 80 4.31 -6.98 -12.43
N ALA A 81 4.79 -6.14 -11.52
CA ALA A 81 5.18 -4.76 -11.82
C ALA A 81 6.34 -4.70 -12.83
N ILE A 82 7.38 -5.52 -12.64
CA ILE A 82 8.53 -5.52 -13.56
C ILE A 82 8.17 -6.15 -14.91
N MET A 83 7.31 -7.18 -14.93
CA MET A 83 6.79 -7.77 -16.17
C MET A 83 6.00 -6.74 -16.98
N LEU A 84 5.08 -6.02 -16.34
CA LEU A 84 4.29 -4.97 -17.00
C LEU A 84 5.18 -3.79 -17.45
N SER A 85 6.19 -3.43 -16.66
CA SER A 85 7.18 -2.42 -17.04
C SER A 85 7.90 -2.80 -18.35
N SER A 86 8.32 -4.06 -18.47
CA SER A 86 8.96 -4.57 -19.69
C SER A 86 8.05 -4.48 -20.91
N ILE A 87 6.78 -4.90 -20.77
CA ILE A 87 5.80 -4.81 -21.85
C ILE A 87 5.60 -3.37 -22.30
N ILE A 88 5.44 -2.44 -21.35
CA ILE A 88 5.24 -1.01 -21.66
C ILE A 88 6.48 -0.40 -22.33
N ALA A 89 7.68 -0.77 -21.92
CA ALA A 89 8.91 -0.31 -22.56
C ALA A 89 9.01 -0.75 -24.03
N VAL A 90 8.57 -1.98 -24.35
CA VAL A 90 8.50 -2.48 -25.73
C VAL A 90 7.46 -1.71 -26.55
N LEU A 91 6.25 -1.50 -26.01
CA LEU A 91 5.19 -0.73 -26.66
C LEU A 91 5.60 0.74 -26.92
N MET A 92 6.34 1.33 -25.98
CA MET A 92 6.90 2.66 -26.13
C MET A 92 7.86 2.72 -27.33
N SER A 93 8.71 1.71 -27.49
CA SER A 93 9.70 1.64 -28.57
C SER A 93 9.05 1.40 -29.94
N SER A 94 7.97 0.62 -30.01
CA SER A 94 7.27 0.33 -31.28
C SER A 94 6.36 1.47 -31.76
N SER A 95 5.88 2.33 -30.85
CA SER A 95 4.92 3.41 -31.16
C SER A 95 5.52 4.67 -31.79
N GLY A 96 6.82 4.69 -32.12
CA GLY A 96 7.45 5.82 -32.84
C GLY A 96 7.43 7.17 -32.12
N GLY A 97 7.09 7.21 -30.82
CA GLY A 97 7.12 8.42 -29.99
C GLY A 97 5.78 9.14 -29.82
N GLU A 98 4.73 8.79 -30.58
CA GLU A 98 3.42 9.47 -30.53
C GLU A 98 2.73 9.40 -29.15
N PHE A 99 3.05 8.37 -28.36
CA PHE A 99 2.50 8.16 -27.01
C PHE A 99 3.57 8.09 -25.92
N SER A 100 4.79 8.57 -26.22
CA SER A 100 5.97 8.41 -25.34
C SER A 100 5.71 8.90 -23.91
N ALA A 101 5.08 10.07 -23.74
CA ALA A 101 4.76 10.61 -22.41
C ALA A 101 3.77 9.75 -21.61
N LYS A 102 2.76 9.15 -22.27
CA LYS A 102 1.78 8.28 -21.61
C LYS A 102 2.43 6.97 -21.16
N PHE A 103 3.17 6.31 -22.05
CA PHE A 103 3.88 5.08 -21.72
C PHE A 103 4.96 5.29 -20.66
N LEU A 104 5.70 6.41 -20.71
CA LEU A 104 6.67 6.78 -19.68
C LEU A 104 6.00 6.95 -18.32
N SER A 105 4.83 7.60 -18.25
CA SER A 105 4.10 7.77 -17.00
C SER A 105 3.67 6.43 -16.37
N ILE A 106 3.18 5.50 -17.20
CA ILE A 106 2.79 4.14 -16.77
C ILE A 106 4.02 3.36 -16.32
N LEU A 107 5.13 3.46 -17.07
CA LEU A 107 6.40 2.79 -16.76
C LEU A 107 6.96 3.24 -15.40
N VAL A 108 7.00 4.56 -15.16
CA VAL A 108 7.47 5.12 -13.88
C VAL A 108 6.56 4.67 -12.73
N CYS A 109 5.24 4.64 -12.94
CA CYS A 109 4.29 4.14 -11.96
C CYS A 109 4.56 2.68 -11.57
N PHE A 110 4.79 1.80 -12.55
CA PHE A 110 5.11 0.39 -12.28
C PHE A 110 6.48 0.19 -11.64
N LEU A 111 7.50 0.94 -12.07
CA LEU A 111 8.83 0.88 -11.44
C LEU A 111 8.77 1.36 -9.98
N ALA A 112 7.97 2.38 -9.68
CA ALA A 112 7.71 2.81 -8.31
C ALA A 112 7.01 1.69 -7.51
N ALA A 113 5.97 1.08 -8.06
CA ALA A 113 5.28 -0.06 -7.42
C ALA A 113 6.23 -1.24 -7.16
N PHE A 114 7.14 -1.54 -8.10
CA PHE A 114 8.19 -2.54 -7.96
C PHE A 114 9.13 -2.21 -6.80
N MET A 115 9.69 -0.99 -6.77
CA MET A 115 10.59 -0.54 -5.70
C MET A 115 9.93 -0.59 -4.32
N LEU A 116 8.67 -0.17 -4.21
CA LEU A 116 7.91 -0.22 -2.96
C LEU A 116 7.70 -1.67 -2.48
N ASN A 117 7.35 -2.60 -3.38
CA ASN A 117 7.23 -4.01 -3.03
C ASN A 117 8.57 -4.66 -2.66
N VAL A 118 9.67 -4.27 -3.32
CA VAL A 118 11.02 -4.71 -2.93
C VAL A 118 11.38 -4.23 -1.53
N GLN A 119 11.04 -2.98 -1.17
CA GLN A 119 11.24 -2.47 0.19
C GLN A 119 10.39 -3.23 1.21
N SER A 120 9.13 -3.56 0.88
CA SER A 120 8.28 -4.42 1.71
C SER A 120 8.95 -5.77 2.01
N ILE A 121 9.46 -6.45 0.97
CA ILE A 121 10.17 -7.73 1.12
C ILE A 121 11.37 -7.60 2.07
N ARG A 122 12.15 -6.53 1.94
CA ARG A 122 13.31 -6.28 2.82
C ARG A 122 12.90 -6.15 4.29
N TYR A 123 11.88 -5.33 4.58
CA TYR A 123 11.42 -5.14 5.94
C TYR A 123 10.79 -6.41 6.53
N TYR A 124 9.98 -7.14 5.77
CA TYR A 124 9.42 -8.40 6.24
C TYR A 124 10.48 -9.49 6.44
N SER A 125 11.50 -9.55 5.58
CA SER A 125 12.64 -10.45 5.77
C SER A 125 13.37 -10.14 7.06
N HIS A 126 13.66 -8.86 7.33
CA HIS A 126 14.31 -8.45 8.57
C HIS A 126 13.42 -8.75 9.79
N ALA A 127 12.13 -8.46 9.71
CA ALA A 127 11.17 -8.79 10.77
C ALA A 127 11.12 -10.30 11.04
N SER A 128 11.24 -11.16 10.02
CA SER A 128 11.18 -12.62 10.18
C SER A 128 12.37 -13.18 10.96
N MET A 129 13.52 -12.52 10.86
CA MET A 129 14.69 -12.85 11.68
C MET A 129 14.51 -12.34 13.12
N LEU A 130 14.04 -11.10 13.27
CA LEU A 130 13.92 -10.46 14.58
C LEU A 130 12.80 -11.04 15.46
N ILE A 131 11.72 -11.55 14.87
CA ILE A 131 10.54 -12.00 15.63
C ILE A 131 10.78 -13.24 16.49
N ASN A 132 11.86 -14.00 16.21
CA ASN A 132 12.26 -15.16 17.02
C ASN A 132 13.32 -14.82 18.07
N VAL A 133 13.82 -13.58 18.12
CA VAL A 133 14.77 -13.17 19.15
C VAL A 133 14.02 -13.11 20.48
N PRO A 134 14.51 -13.79 21.55
CA PRO A 134 13.86 -13.76 22.85
C PRO A 134 13.64 -12.32 23.31
N ALA A 135 12.40 -11.98 23.64
CA ALA A 135 12.03 -10.65 24.10
C ALA A 135 12.53 -10.42 25.52
N GLY A 136 13.82 -10.08 25.66
CA GLY A 136 14.39 -9.70 26.96
C GLY A 136 13.89 -8.34 27.46
N ASP A 137 13.34 -7.49 26.57
CA ASP A 137 12.96 -6.12 26.89
C ASP A 137 11.78 -5.64 26.01
N LEU A 138 10.88 -4.80 26.54
CA LEU A 138 9.74 -4.22 25.80
C LEU A 138 10.16 -3.46 24.54
N LYS A 139 11.34 -2.85 24.56
CA LYS A 139 11.92 -2.11 23.43
C LYS A 139 12.21 -3.00 22.22
N THR A 140 12.51 -4.28 22.44
CA THR A 140 12.75 -5.25 21.36
C THR A 140 11.45 -5.56 20.63
N ALA A 141 10.36 -5.79 21.35
CA ALA A 141 9.05 -6.05 20.75
C ALA A 141 8.53 -4.83 19.97
N GLU A 142 8.72 -3.63 20.50
CA GLU A 142 8.36 -2.39 19.80
C GLU A 142 9.17 -2.17 18.52
N TYR A 143 10.47 -2.47 18.54
CA TYR A 143 11.31 -2.41 17.34
C TYR A 143 10.86 -3.42 16.26
N VAL A 144 10.54 -4.66 16.65
CA VAL A 144 9.99 -5.67 15.73
C VAL A 144 8.67 -5.20 15.15
N CYS A 145 7.75 -4.69 15.99
CA CYS A 145 6.48 -4.13 15.56
C CYS A 145 6.67 -3.01 14.54
N ARG A 146 7.58 -2.06 14.79
CA ARG A 146 7.87 -0.97 13.87
C ARG A 146 8.40 -1.48 12.53
N THR A 147 9.22 -2.52 12.56
CA THR A 147 9.78 -3.15 11.36
C THR A 147 8.68 -3.83 10.54
N VAL A 148 7.77 -4.59 11.17
CA VAL A 148 6.61 -5.22 10.52
C VAL A 148 5.67 -4.17 9.93
N ASN A 149 5.36 -3.10 10.69
CA ASN A 149 4.47 -2.04 10.21
C ASN A 149 5.07 -1.26 9.04
N LYS A 150 6.37 -0.97 9.04
CA LYS A 150 7.05 -0.38 7.87
C LYS A 150 6.90 -1.25 6.63
N GLY A 151 7.12 -2.57 6.74
CA GLY A 151 6.89 -3.51 5.64
C GLY A 151 5.46 -3.44 5.12
N SER A 152 4.47 -3.43 6.01
CA SER A 152 3.07 -3.31 5.63
C SER A 152 2.69 -1.99 4.98
N TYR A 153 3.29 -0.86 5.40
CA TYR A 153 3.08 0.42 4.74
C TYR A 153 3.64 0.41 3.32
N PHE A 154 4.87 -0.09 3.11
CA PHE A 154 5.44 -0.21 1.77
C PHE A 154 4.61 -1.13 0.87
N TRP A 155 4.11 -2.24 1.40
CA TRP A 155 3.20 -3.13 0.68
C TRP A 155 1.90 -2.43 0.28
N SER A 156 1.26 -1.73 1.22
CA SER A 156 0.02 -1.00 0.96
C SER A 156 0.22 0.10 -0.10
N VAL A 157 1.26 0.92 0.03
CA VAL A 157 1.56 1.98 -0.96
C VAL A 157 1.92 1.37 -2.33
N GLY A 158 2.63 0.23 -2.35
CA GLY A 158 2.91 -0.52 -3.57
C GLY A 158 1.63 -1.00 -4.26
N LEU A 159 0.68 -1.55 -3.50
CA LEU A 159 -0.63 -1.98 -4.00
C LEU A 159 -1.48 -0.80 -4.49
N HIS A 160 -1.50 0.32 -3.79
CA HIS A 160 -2.17 1.54 -4.25
C HIS A 160 -1.57 2.08 -5.54
N SER A 161 -0.24 1.98 -5.70
CA SER A 161 0.42 2.36 -6.95
C SER A 161 -0.02 1.47 -8.13
N PHE A 162 -0.34 0.19 -7.90
CA PHE A 162 -0.97 -0.67 -8.90
C PHE A 162 -2.37 -0.19 -9.28
N TYR A 163 -3.18 0.21 -8.32
CA TYR A 163 -4.52 0.74 -8.59
C TYR A 163 -4.48 2.03 -9.42
N VAL A 164 -3.53 2.93 -9.13
CA VAL A 164 -3.31 4.16 -9.91
C VAL A 164 -2.84 3.87 -11.35
N SER A 165 -2.18 2.74 -11.59
CA SER A 165 -1.78 2.38 -12.96
C SER A 165 -2.98 2.13 -13.89
N PHE A 166 -4.15 1.75 -13.36
CA PHE A 166 -5.33 1.43 -14.15
C PHE A 166 -5.91 2.66 -14.88
N PRO A 167 -6.19 3.80 -14.22
CA PRO A 167 -6.54 5.04 -14.93
C PRO A 167 -5.51 5.48 -15.97
N LEU A 168 -4.21 5.30 -15.68
CA LEU A 168 -3.15 5.66 -16.62
C LEU A 168 -3.17 4.78 -17.88
N PHE A 169 -3.52 3.49 -17.77
CA PHE A 169 -3.77 2.64 -18.94
C PHE A 169 -4.97 3.12 -19.74
N LEU A 170 -6.07 3.47 -19.07
CA LEU A 170 -7.29 3.93 -19.76
C LEU A 170 -7.08 5.26 -20.47
N TRP A 171 -6.08 6.05 -20.07
CA TRP A 171 -5.66 7.27 -20.76
C TRP A 171 -5.13 7.03 -22.18
N ILE A 172 -4.73 5.80 -22.51
CA ILE A 172 -4.37 5.43 -23.89
C ILE A 172 -5.60 5.55 -24.81
N PHE A 173 -6.79 5.19 -24.33
CA PHE A 173 -8.04 5.23 -25.10
C PHE A 173 -8.70 6.62 -25.12
N GLY A 174 -8.31 7.53 -24.23
CA GLY A 174 -8.78 8.92 -24.19
C GLY A 174 -8.86 9.50 -22.78
N ALA A 175 -9.10 10.81 -22.64
CA ALA A 175 -9.22 11.45 -21.33
C ALA A 175 -10.53 11.12 -20.60
N VAL A 176 -11.62 10.85 -21.34
CA VAL A 176 -12.92 10.48 -20.75
C VAL A 176 -12.87 9.16 -19.96
N PRO A 177 -12.40 8.02 -20.52
CA PRO A 177 -12.28 6.77 -19.75
C PRO A 177 -11.28 6.89 -18.58
N MET A 178 -10.20 7.66 -18.74
CA MET A 178 -9.27 7.97 -17.64
C MET A 178 -10.01 8.66 -16.48
N PHE A 179 -10.78 9.72 -16.77
CA PHE A 179 -11.48 10.48 -15.73
C PHE A 179 -12.54 9.65 -15.00
N VAL A 180 -13.37 8.90 -15.73
CA VAL A 180 -14.40 8.03 -15.14
C VAL A 180 -13.77 6.95 -14.27
N SER A 181 -12.70 6.31 -14.75
CA SER A 181 -11.99 5.30 -13.97
C SER A 181 -11.30 5.87 -12.74
N SER A 182 -10.77 7.10 -12.79
CA SER A 182 -10.24 7.78 -11.61
C SER A 182 -11.30 8.01 -10.54
N LEU A 183 -12.51 8.44 -10.93
CA LEU A 183 -13.62 8.62 -9.98
C LEU A 183 -14.06 7.27 -9.38
N ALA A 184 -14.20 6.23 -10.21
CA ALA A 184 -14.56 4.91 -9.74
C ALA A 184 -13.52 4.33 -8.77
N LEU A 185 -12.22 4.54 -9.06
CA LEU A 185 -11.13 4.10 -8.21
C LEU A 185 -11.14 4.83 -6.86
N VAL A 186 -11.35 6.16 -6.87
CA VAL A 186 -11.48 6.95 -5.62
C VAL A 186 -12.67 6.48 -4.80
N PHE A 187 -13.81 6.19 -5.44
CA PHE A 187 -14.98 5.66 -4.75
C PHE A 187 -14.71 4.28 -4.12
N LEU A 188 -14.08 3.38 -4.88
CA LEU A 188 -13.74 2.04 -4.40
C LEU A 188 -12.72 2.10 -3.26
N LEU A 189 -11.66 2.90 -3.40
CA LEU A 189 -10.65 3.10 -2.37
C LEU A 189 -11.25 3.74 -1.12
N TYR A 190 -12.13 4.74 -1.29
CA TYR A 190 -12.84 5.35 -0.16
C TYR A 190 -13.65 4.29 0.59
N PHE A 191 -14.40 3.43 -0.11
CA PHE A 191 -15.14 2.36 0.55
C PHE A 191 -14.21 1.37 1.26
N LEU A 192 -13.09 1.00 0.63
CA LEU A 192 -12.10 0.07 1.20
C LEU A 192 -11.39 0.65 2.44
N ASP A 193 -11.11 1.95 2.44
CA ASP A 193 -10.39 2.66 3.51
C ASP A 193 -11.33 3.10 4.65
N VAL A 194 -12.62 3.35 4.34
CA VAL A 194 -13.63 3.88 5.28
C VAL A 194 -14.61 2.82 5.79
N ALA A 195 -14.63 1.59 5.26
CA ALA A 195 -15.35 0.44 5.85
C ALA A 195 -14.76 -0.05 7.21
N ALA A 196 -14.26 0.89 8.01
CA ALA A 196 -13.77 0.78 9.37
C ALA A 196 -14.84 0.30 10.37
N ASP A 197 -16.13 0.30 10.01
CA ASP A 197 -17.20 -0.22 10.86
C ASP A 197 -17.01 -1.70 11.22
N LEU A 198 -16.39 -2.52 10.36
CA LEU A 198 -16.12 -3.92 10.71
C LEU A 198 -14.93 -4.06 11.68
N ALA A 199 -13.94 -3.18 11.56
CA ALA A 199 -12.72 -3.22 12.38
C ALA A 199 -12.95 -2.62 13.80
N THR A 200 -13.87 -1.66 13.93
CA THR A 200 -14.34 -1.17 15.24
C THR A 200 -15.11 -2.24 16.01
N VAL A 201 -15.90 -3.09 15.34
CA VAL A 201 -16.55 -4.26 15.96
C VAL A 201 -15.51 -5.24 16.55
N PHE A 202 -14.42 -5.52 15.83
CA PHE A 202 -13.32 -6.33 16.38
C PHE A 202 -12.59 -5.63 17.53
N ALA A 203 -12.38 -4.31 17.47
CA ALA A 203 -11.77 -3.54 18.54
C ALA A 203 -12.62 -3.53 19.83
N THR A 204 -13.96 -3.47 19.71
CA THR A 204 -14.87 -3.57 20.87
C THR A 204 -14.93 -4.96 21.50
N SER A 205 -14.47 -5.99 20.78
CA SER A 205 -14.37 -7.38 21.29
C SER A 205 -13.00 -7.73 21.88
N ALA A 206 -12.01 -6.84 21.76
CA ALA A 206 -10.69 -7.02 22.35
C ALA A 206 -10.69 -6.56 23.83
N PRO A 207 -9.95 -7.23 24.72
CA PRO A 207 -9.89 -6.86 26.14
C PRO A 207 -9.39 -5.41 26.31
N GLN A 208 -10.01 -4.69 27.25
CA GLN A 208 -9.97 -3.23 27.47
C GLN A 208 -8.58 -2.62 27.81
N ASP A 209 -7.51 -3.41 27.83
CA ASP A 209 -6.17 -2.99 28.26
C ASP A 209 -5.28 -2.51 27.11
N LEU A 210 -5.77 -2.49 25.87
CA LEU A 210 -5.01 -2.00 24.72
C LEU A 210 -5.13 -0.49 24.57
N ASP A 211 -4.10 0.21 25.06
CA ASP A 211 -3.96 1.65 24.88
C ASP A 211 -3.70 2.02 23.41
N TYR A 212 -4.78 2.40 22.71
CA TYR A 212 -4.74 2.86 21.32
C TYR A 212 -4.05 4.22 21.15
N SER A 213 -3.74 4.95 22.24
CA SER A 213 -3.09 6.27 22.17
C SER A 213 -1.62 6.19 21.73
N VAL A 214 -0.98 5.03 21.90
CA VAL A 214 0.43 4.79 21.53
C VAL A 214 0.59 4.37 20.05
N ALA A 215 -0.49 4.02 19.36
CA ALA A 215 -0.47 3.72 17.92
C ALA A 215 -0.13 4.95 17.04
N VAL A 216 -0.06 6.15 17.65
CA VAL A 216 0.23 7.43 17.00
C VAL A 216 1.74 7.73 16.87
N ALA A 217 2.61 6.96 17.54
CA ALA A 217 4.06 7.16 17.44
C ALA A 217 4.63 6.47 16.18
N VAL A 218 4.49 7.14 15.03
CA VAL A 218 5.23 6.85 13.79
C VAL A 218 6.75 6.97 14.00
#